data_AF-A0A523F954-F1
#
_entry.id   AF-A0A523F954-F1
#
_cell.length_a   1.000
_cell.length_b   1.000
_cell.length_c   1.000
_cell.angle_alpha   90.00
_cell.angle_beta   90.00
_cell.angle_gamma   90.00
#
_symmetry.space_group_name_H-M   'P 1'
#
loop_
_entity.id
_entity.type
_entity.pdbx_description
1 polymer ?
#
loop_
_entity_poly.entity_id
_entity_poly.type
_entity_poly.pdbx_seq_one_letter_code
_entity_poly.pdbx_strand_id
1 'polypeptide(L)'
;DWARRVLGHGATVLLITDGLERDTEADLGHEMDRLHRSCRRLIWLNPLLRFAGFEAKARGIKAMLPHVDEFRTAHSLDAIGDLVEALSGRSGKADPRRFANAV
;
A
#
# COMPACT_ATOMS: atom_id res chain seq x y z
N ASP A 1 -18.36 -0.83 -3.65
CA ASP A 1 -19.29 -1.40 -2.63
C ASP A 1 -18.82 -2.69 -1.95
N TRP A 2 -17.85 -3.43 -2.52
CA TRP A 2 -17.35 -4.67 -1.92
C TRP A 2 -16.76 -4.50 -0.52
N ALA A 3 -16.00 -3.42 -0.30
CA ALA A 3 -15.36 -3.11 0.97
C ALA A 3 -16.33 -3.16 2.17
N ARG A 4 -17.54 -2.59 2.05
CA ARG A 4 -18.54 -2.62 3.14
C ARG A 4 -19.09 -4.02 3.45
N ARG A 5 -18.95 -4.97 2.52
CA ARG A 5 -19.44 -6.34 2.68
C ARG A 5 -18.41 -7.25 3.34
N VAL A 6 -17.12 -6.96 3.15
CA VAL A 6 -16.02 -7.85 3.58
C VAL A 6 -15.15 -7.26 4.67
N LEU A 7 -15.09 -5.93 4.80
CA LEU A 7 -14.36 -5.24 5.84
C LEU A 7 -15.28 -5.07 7.05
N GLY A 8 -15.22 -6.06 7.95
CA GLY A 8 -15.80 -5.95 9.28
C GLY A 8 -15.04 -4.93 10.16
N HIS A 9 -15.48 -4.77 11.40
CA HIS A 9 -14.81 -3.87 12.35
C HIS A 9 -13.34 -4.25 12.53
N GLY A 10 -12.43 -3.31 12.28
CA GLY A 10 -11.01 -3.49 12.55
C GLY A 10 -10.18 -4.17 11.45
N ALA A 11 -10.71 -4.33 10.24
CA ALA A 11 -10.01 -5.00 9.15
C ALA A 11 -8.64 -4.37 8.83
N THR A 12 -7.62 -5.21 8.68
CA THR A 12 -6.34 -4.81 8.07
C THR A 12 -6.37 -5.22 6.60
N VAL A 13 -6.08 -4.28 5.70
CA VAL A 13 -6.06 -4.51 4.26
C VAL A 13 -4.61 -4.54 3.79
N LEU A 14 -4.28 -5.62 3.11
CA LEU A 14 -3.03 -5.76 2.38
C LEU A 14 -3.28 -5.49 0.89
N LEU A 15 -2.80 -4.36 0.39
CA LEU A 15 -2.90 -3.98 -1.01
C LEU A 15 -1.62 -4.37 -1.73
N ILE A 16 -1.68 -5.36 -2.62
CA ILE A 16 -0.52 -5.81 -3.39
C ILE A 16 -0.66 -5.28 -4.82
N THR A 17 0.14 -4.28 -5.17
CA THR A 17 0.06 -3.62 -6.49
C THR A 17 1.36 -2.87 -6.78
N ASP A 18 1.70 -2.71 -8.05
CA ASP A 18 2.83 -1.87 -8.48
C ASP A 18 2.44 -0.39 -8.65
N GLY A 19 1.16 -0.02 -8.49
CA GLY A 19 0.70 1.37 -8.55
C GLY A 19 0.73 1.98 -9.95
N LEU A 20 0.72 1.14 -10.99
CA LEU A 20 0.70 1.57 -12.39
C LEU A 20 -0.70 2.00 -12.85
N GLU A 21 -1.32 2.97 -12.16
CA GLU A 21 -2.54 3.60 -12.65
C GLU A 21 -2.21 4.51 -13.85
N ARG A 22 -2.93 4.32 -14.95
CA ARG A 22 -2.73 5.02 -16.23
C ARG A 22 -3.97 5.78 -16.66
N ASP A 23 -5.12 5.49 -16.08
CA ASP A 23 -6.38 6.13 -16.45
C ASP A 23 -6.45 7.54 -15.84
N THR A 24 -6.88 8.50 -16.66
CA THR A 24 -6.99 9.91 -16.29
C THR A 24 -8.39 10.29 -15.82
N GLU A 25 -9.39 9.43 -16.06
CA GLU A 25 -10.78 9.68 -15.68
C GLU A 25 -11.12 9.21 -14.26
N ALA A 26 -10.37 8.24 -13.73
CA ALA A 26 -10.56 7.74 -12.37
C ALA A 26 -9.79 8.59 -11.34
N ASP A 27 -10.49 9.11 -10.33
CA ASP A 27 -9.85 9.72 -9.16
C ASP A 27 -9.34 8.62 -8.20
N LEU A 28 -8.17 8.08 -8.51
CA LEU A 28 -7.49 7.08 -7.68
C LEU A 28 -7.34 7.57 -6.22
N GLY A 29 -7.12 8.86 -6.00
CA GLY A 29 -7.01 9.43 -4.65
C GLY A 29 -8.31 9.27 -3.87
N HIS A 30 -9.45 9.54 -4.51
CA HIS A 30 -10.77 9.37 -3.91
C HIS A 30 -11.04 7.93 -3.46
N GLU A 31 -10.79 6.95 -4.33
CA GLU A 31 -11.02 5.54 -3.97
C GLU A 31 -10.03 5.04 -2.90
N MET A 32 -8.80 5.56 -2.92
CA MET A 32 -7.81 5.26 -1.88
C MET A 32 -8.19 5.86 -0.51
N ASP A 33 -8.67 7.11 -0.46
CA ASP A 33 -9.20 7.72 0.77
C ASP A 33 -10.38 6.91 1.33
N ARG A 34 -11.30 6.52 0.45
CA ARG A 34 -12.44 5.69 0.82
C ARG A 34 -12.01 4.33 1.37
N LEU A 35 -11.03 3.67 0.74
CA LEU A 35 -10.49 2.40 1.21
C LEU A 35 -9.81 2.55 2.57
N HIS A 36 -9.00 3.59 2.75
CA HIS A 36 -8.32 3.89 4.01
C HIS A 36 -9.31 4.05 5.16
N ARG A 37 -10.37 4.84 4.97
CA ARG A 37 -11.45 5.02 5.95
C ARG A 37 -12.26 3.75 6.24
N SER A 38 -12.24 2.78 5.33
CA SER A 38 -12.99 1.52 5.45
C SER A 38 -12.20 0.43 6.18
N CYS A 39 -10.94 0.66 6.52
CA CYS A 39 -10.11 -0.30 7.23
C CYS A 39 -9.41 0.35 8.43
N ARG A 40 -8.92 -0.47 9.35
CA ARG A 40 -8.11 -0.01 10.49
C ARG A 40 -6.67 0.29 10.08
N ARG A 41 -6.17 -0.43 9.07
CA ARG A 41 -4.79 -0.36 8.60
C ARG A 41 -4.72 -0.77 7.15
N LEU A 42 -4.15 0.08 6.29
CA LEU A 42 -3.92 -0.17 4.87
C LEU A 42 -2.41 -0.27 4.60
N ILE A 43 -1.96 -1.47 4.29
CA ILE A 43 -0.55 -1.79 4.00
C ILE A 43 -0.42 -1.99 2.50
N TRP A 44 0.33 -1.13 1.82
CA TRP A 44 0.66 -1.29 0.41
C TRP A 44 1.98 -2.03 0.24
N LEU A 45 1.91 -3.19 -0.40
CA LEU A 45 3.02 -3.99 -0.87
C LEU A 45 3.26 -3.77 -2.36
N ASN A 46 4.42 -3.23 -2.71
CA ASN A 46 4.82 -3.10 -4.10
C ASN A 46 5.84 -4.19 -4.47
N PRO A 47 5.49 -5.16 -5.35
CA PRO A 47 6.36 -6.26 -5.73
C PRO A 47 7.47 -5.87 -6.73
N LEU A 48 7.39 -4.68 -7.36
CA LEU A 48 8.26 -4.29 -8.48
C LEU A 48 9.35 -3.27 -8.12
N LEU A 49 9.44 -2.79 -6.89
CA LEU A 49 10.36 -1.73 -6.46
C LEU A 49 11.88 -2.00 -6.69
N ARG A 50 12.30 -3.23 -7.01
CA ARG A 50 13.71 -3.55 -7.32
C ARG A 50 14.07 -3.60 -8.79
N PHE A 51 13.09 -3.53 -9.70
CA PHE A 51 13.41 -3.53 -11.12
C PHE A 51 14.00 -2.16 -11.46
N ALA A 52 15.27 -2.13 -11.88
CA ALA A 52 16.03 -0.91 -12.19
C ALA A 52 15.40 -0.04 -13.30
N GLY A 53 14.38 -0.55 -14.01
CA GLY A 53 13.57 0.18 -14.99
C GLY A 53 12.15 0.51 -14.52
N PHE A 54 11.84 0.38 -13.22
CA PHE A 54 10.55 0.79 -12.68
C PHE A 54 10.47 2.33 -12.63
N GLU A 55 10.14 2.93 -13.76
CA GLU A 55 9.62 4.29 -13.82
C GLU A 55 8.17 4.25 -13.35
N ALA A 56 7.98 4.31 -12.03
CA ALA A 56 6.71 4.72 -11.48
C ALA A 56 6.28 5.99 -12.19
N LYS A 57 5.24 5.93 -13.04
CA LYS A 57 4.57 7.16 -13.46
C LYS A 57 4.12 7.82 -12.16
N ALA A 58 4.79 8.91 -11.81
CA ALA A 58 4.75 9.49 -10.47
C ALA A 58 3.32 9.73 -9.95
N ARG A 59 2.34 9.86 -10.84
CA ARG A 59 0.93 10.11 -10.53
C ARG A 59 0.26 9.02 -9.70
N GLY A 60 0.37 7.74 -10.06
CA GLY A 60 -0.30 6.66 -9.32
C GLY A 60 0.26 6.54 -7.89
N ILE A 61 1.59 6.54 -7.79
CA ILE A 61 2.29 6.53 -6.51
C ILE A 61 1.96 7.78 -5.67
N LYS A 62 2.01 8.98 -6.26
CA LYS A 62 1.67 10.24 -5.56
C LYS A 62 0.22 10.27 -5.08
N ALA A 63 -0.70 9.69 -5.85
CA ALA A 63 -2.11 9.63 -5.48
C ALA A 63 -2.35 8.63 -4.34
N MET A 64 -1.64 7.49 -4.31
CA MET A 64 -1.87 6.44 -3.32
C MET A 64 -1.12 6.67 -2.00
N LEU A 65 0.10 7.20 -2.05
CA LEU A 65 1.00 7.35 -0.89
C LEU A 65 0.36 8.05 0.33
N PRO A 66 -0.45 9.11 0.17
CA PRO A 66 -1.06 9.80 1.32
C PRO A 66 -2.11 8.96 2.07
N HIS A 67 -2.65 7.92 1.44
CA HIS A 67 -3.79 7.14 1.96
C HIS A 67 -3.39 5.77 2.51
N VAL A 68 -2.10 5.42 2.49
CA VAL A 68 -1.60 4.14 3.05
C VAL A 68 -0.92 4.39 4.38
N ASP A 69 -1.15 3.50 5.36
CA ASP A 69 -0.47 3.60 6.65
C ASP A 69 0.97 3.12 6.55
N GLU A 70 1.21 2.14 5.67
CA GLU A 70 2.52 1.56 5.41
C GLU A 70 2.73 1.27 3.93
N PHE A 71 3.97 1.50 3.49
CA PHE A 71 4.46 1.13 2.17
C PHE A 71 5.67 0.21 2.33
N ARG A 72 5.59 -0.99 1.78
CA ARG A 72 6.64 -2.01 1.87
C ARG A 72 6.89 -2.64 0.50
N THR A 73 8.08 -3.18 0.37
CA THR A 73 8.59 -3.83 -0.84
C THR A 73 8.39 -5.36 -0.71
N ALA A 74 7.70 -6.01 -1.65
CA ALA A 74 7.33 -7.44 -1.56
C ALA A 74 8.32 -8.39 -2.25
N HIS A 75 9.60 -8.23 -1.95
CA HIS A 75 10.70 -8.74 -2.77
C HIS A 75 11.62 -9.79 -2.12
N SER A 76 11.22 -10.40 -1.00
CA SER A 76 11.76 -11.71 -0.57
C SER A 76 10.70 -12.47 0.24
N LEU A 77 10.83 -13.81 0.31
CA LEU A 77 10.06 -14.64 1.23
C LEU A 77 10.21 -14.14 2.69
N ASP A 78 11.36 -13.56 3.03
CA ASP A 78 11.60 -12.92 4.33
C ASP A 78 10.73 -11.69 4.54
N ALA A 79 10.49 -10.86 3.52
CA ALA A 79 9.59 -9.71 3.63
C ALA A 79 8.12 -10.13 3.83
N ILE A 80 7.73 -11.29 3.30
CA ILE A 80 6.43 -11.93 3.57
C ILE A 80 6.42 -12.50 5.01
N GLY A 81 7.54 -13.07 5.47
CA GLY A 81 7.72 -13.50 6.86
C GLY A 81 7.61 -12.34 7.86
N ASP A 82 8.26 -11.21 7.58
CA ASP A 82 8.18 -9.98 8.37
C ASP A 82 6.78 -9.40 8.38
N LEU A 83 6.05 -9.49 7.26
CA LEU A 83 4.64 -9.12 7.20
C LEU A 83 3.79 -10.03 8.08
N VAL A 84 4.01 -11.35 8.02
CA VAL A 84 3.33 -12.32 8.87
C VAL A 84 3.63 -12.03 10.35
N GLU A 85 4.86 -11.71 10.73
CA GLU A 85 5.22 -11.30 12.10
C GLU A 85 4.60 -9.96 12.52
N ALA A 86 4.53 -8.98 11.62
CA ALA A 86 3.88 -7.69 11.89
C ALA A 86 2.35 -7.83 12.06
N LEU A 87 1.72 -8.74 11.31
CA LEU A 87 0.31 -9.10 11.45
C LEU A 87 0.07 -9.98 12.69
N SER A 88 1.07 -10.75 13.13
CA SER A 88 1.03 -11.57 14.35
C SER A 88 1.11 -10.75 15.65
N GLY A 89 1.25 -9.42 15.56
CA GLY A 89 1.11 -8.49 16.69
C GLY A 89 2.40 -8.11 17.42
N ARG A 90 3.59 -8.37 16.86
CA ARG A 90 4.88 -8.17 17.56
C ARG A 90 5.82 -7.10 17.02
N SER A 91 5.56 -6.46 15.87
CA SER A 91 6.55 -5.54 15.25
C SER A 91 6.06 -4.08 15.13
N GLY A 92 6.94 -3.15 15.48
CA GLY A 92 6.72 -1.70 15.48
C GLY A 92 6.47 -1.10 14.08
N LYS A 93 5.77 0.04 14.05
CA LYS A 93 5.38 0.77 12.82
C LYS A 93 6.59 1.06 11.94
N ALA A 94 6.56 0.68 10.66
CA ALA A 94 7.51 1.14 9.65
C ALA A 94 7.10 2.53 9.16
N ASP A 95 8.03 3.50 9.17
CA ASP A 95 7.75 4.90 8.80
C ASP A 95 7.78 5.10 7.26
N PRO A 96 6.65 5.44 6.61
CA PRO A 96 6.56 5.63 5.16
C PRO A 96 7.43 6.78 4.62
N ARG A 97 7.78 7.76 5.46
CA ARG A 97 8.53 8.96 5.04
C ARG A 97 9.95 8.66 4.56
N ARG A 98 10.46 7.46 4.84
CA ARG A 98 11.78 7.01 4.37
C ARG A 98 11.87 6.82 2.85
N PHE A 99 10.75 6.63 2.17
CA PHE A 99 10.72 6.44 0.71
C PHE A 99 10.52 7.76 -0.07
N ALA A 100 10.13 8.84 0.59
CA ALA A 100 9.88 10.14 -0.05
C ALA A 100 11.16 10.83 -0.57
N ASN A 101 12.33 10.41 -0.08
CA ASN A 101 13.64 10.98 -0.47
C ASN A 101 14.36 10.17 -1.57
N ALA A 102 13.73 9.11 -2.09
CA ALA A 102 14.34 8.20 -3.08
C ALA A 102 13.77 8.38 -4.50
N VAL A 103 13.04 9.48 -4.75
CA VAL A 103 12.40 9.81 -6.03
C VAL A 103 12.87 11.16 -6.54
#